data_AF-A0A0Q5D2I2-F1
#
_entry.id   AF-A0A0Q5D2I2-F1
#
_cell.length_a   1.000
_cell.length_b   1.000
_cell.length_c   1.000
_cell.angle_alpha   90.00
_cell.angle_beta   90.00
_cell.angle_gamma   90.00
#
_symmetry.space_group_name_H-M   'P 1'
#
loop_
_entity.id
_entity.type
_entity.pdbx_description
1 polymer ?
#
loop_
_entity_poly.entity_id
_entity_poly.type
_entity_poly.pdbx_seq_one_letter_code
_entity_poly.pdbx_strand_id
1 'polypeptide(L)'
;MFRKPVIGIGALFAAALAHQASAAEDHSIYYGSRAGMHLTTVSKSGIGTASAVIVVKHTPKDAKAYCVGYEQDNSMACVKRAMAEVKVGDRVTGNCRKATWTDMYGQSFAFEGAMKSADTFVDYAVRDLKSGEILDGSSASGYPVQLTIFQQLCPGVAK
;
A
#
# COMPACT_ATOMS: atom_id res chain seq x y z
N MET A 1 -6.86 75.63 17.06
CA MET A 1 -8.16 75.18 16.51
C MET A 1 -7.88 74.38 15.25
N PHE A 2 -8.59 73.25 15.05
CA PHE A 2 -8.47 72.24 13.97
C PHE A 2 -7.21 71.35 14.00
N ARG A 3 -7.23 70.05 13.70
CA ARG A 3 -8.17 68.90 13.80
C ARG A 3 -7.26 67.68 13.48
N LYS A 4 -7.39 66.55 14.18
CA LYS A 4 -6.57 65.33 13.98
C LYS A 4 -6.73 64.75 12.55
N PRO A 5 -5.83 63.83 12.13
CA PRO A 5 -6.31 62.46 12.04
C PRO A 5 -5.36 61.44 12.69
N VAL A 6 -6.04 60.46 13.30
CA VAL A 6 -5.56 59.18 13.81
C VAL A 6 -5.09 58.35 12.61
N ILE A 7 -3.85 57.86 12.62
CA ILE A 7 -3.41 56.81 11.70
C ILE A 7 -3.53 55.49 12.44
N GLY A 8 -4.43 54.67 11.91
CA GLY A 8 -4.89 53.43 12.48
C GLY A 8 -3.91 52.26 12.31
N ILE A 9 -4.16 51.32 13.20
CA ILE A 9 -3.91 49.88 13.16
C ILE A 9 -3.67 49.34 11.74
N GLY A 10 -2.57 48.61 11.56
CA GLY A 10 -2.27 47.82 10.37
C GLY A 10 -1.38 46.62 10.70
N ALA A 11 -1.81 45.78 11.64
CA ALA A 11 -1.21 44.47 11.85
C ALA A 11 -1.58 43.57 10.66
N LEU A 12 -0.70 43.48 9.66
CA LEU A 12 -0.78 42.46 8.63
C LEU A 12 -0.04 41.22 9.11
N PHE A 13 -0.70 40.43 9.98
CA PHE A 13 -0.36 39.02 10.12
C PHE A 13 -0.77 38.33 8.83
N ALA A 14 0.18 38.18 7.90
CA ALA A 14 0.04 37.26 6.79
C ALA A 14 0.07 35.83 7.36
N ALA A 15 -1.10 35.32 7.76
CA ALA A 15 -1.28 33.91 8.06
C ALA A 15 -1.10 33.13 6.76
N ALA A 16 0.13 32.68 6.52
CA ALA A 16 0.40 31.66 5.52
C ALA A 16 -0.36 30.41 5.95
N LEU A 17 -1.52 30.18 5.33
CA LEU A 17 -2.19 28.88 5.35
C LEU A 17 -1.24 27.89 4.67
N ALA A 18 -0.37 27.28 5.46
CA ALA A 18 0.32 26.08 5.08
C ALA A 18 -0.76 25.04 4.75
N HIS A 19 -1.06 24.88 3.46
CA HIS A 19 -1.71 23.69 2.97
C HIS A 19 -0.77 22.54 3.33
N GLN A 20 -1.03 21.92 4.47
CA GLN A 20 -0.53 20.59 4.73
C GLN A 20 -1.17 19.72 3.65
N ALA A 21 -0.43 19.49 2.58
CA ALA A 21 -0.66 18.33 1.75
C ALA A 21 -0.49 17.14 2.70
N SER A 22 -1.60 16.68 3.28
CA SER A 22 -1.68 15.31 3.76
C SER A 22 -1.20 14.48 2.58
N ALA A 23 0.01 13.93 2.72
CA ALA A 23 0.37 12.75 1.95
C ALA A 23 -0.81 11.80 2.17
N ALA A 24 -1.56 11.53 1.11
CA ALA A 24 -2.66 10.59 1.15
C ALA A 24 -2.10 9.34 1.82
N GLU A 25 -2.65 8.99 2.99
CA GLU A 25 -2.26 7.77 3.69
C GLU A 25 -2.28 6.64 2.64
N ASP A 26 -1.17 5.91 2.55
CA ASP A 26 -0.91 4.98 1.45
C ASP A 26 -1.85 3.77 1.61
N HIS A 27 -3.10 3.94 1.17
CA HIS A 27 -4.16 2.94 1.17
C HIS A 27 -4.03 2.00 -0.02
N SER A 28 -2.81 1.72 -0.45
CA SER A 28 -2.51 0.97 -1.65
C SER A 28 -2.19 -0.48 -1.30
N ILE A 29 -2.73 -1.43 -2.06
CA ILE A 29 -2.33 -2.84 -1.98
C ILE A 29 -1.47 -3.15 -3.20
N TYR A 30 -0.24 -3.57 -2.98
CA TYR A 30 0.67 -3.93 -4.06
C TYR A 30 0.29 -5.28 -4.66
N TYR A 31 0.25 -5.37 -5.99
CA TYR A 31 0.10 -6.63 -6.72
C TYR A 31 1.44 -7.12 -7.31
N GLY A 32 2.51 -6.35 -7.12
CA GLY A 32 3.86 -6.75 -7.50
C GLY A 32 4.91 -5.79 -6.98
N SER A 33 6.18 -6.11 -7.21
CA SER A 33 7.32 -5.43 -6.61
C SER A 33 7.89 -4.26 -7.44
N ARG A 34 7.33 -3.98 -8.62
CA ARG A 34 7.78 -2.86 -9.46
C ARG A 34 7.07 -1.56 -9.11
N ALA A 35 7.73 -0.44 -9.43
CA ALA A 35 7.16 0.88 -9.22
C ALA A 35 5.78 1.02 -9.89
N GLY A 36 4.81 1.53 -9.13
CA GLY A 36 3.44 1.69 -9.60
C GLY A 36 2.60 0.41 -9.68
N MET A 37 3.11 -0.76 -9.30
CA MET A 37 2.31 -2.01 -9.22
C MET A 37 1.45 -2.04 -7.94
N HIS A 38 0.53 -1.11 -7.83
CA HIS A 38 -0.42 -1.03 -6.72
C HIS A 38 -1.87 -0.96 -7.19
N LEU A 39 -2.77 -1.23 -6.25
CA LEU A 39 -4.22 -1.16 -6.42
C LEU A 39 -4.77 -0.18 -5.41
N THR A 40 -5.76 0.59 -5.82
CA THR A 40 -6.52 1.45 -4.92
C THR A 40 -7.39 0.60 -3.98
N THR A 41 -7.29 0.81 -2.66
CA THR A 41 -8.26 0.24 -1.72
C THR A 41 -9.63 0.90 -1.89
N VAL A 42 -10.66 0.08 -2.07
CA VAL A 42 -12.07 0.50 -2.17
C VAL A 42 -12.74 0.44 -0.81
N SER A 43 -12.49 -0.60 -0.02
CA SER A 43 -13.04 -0.74 1.33
C SER A 43 -12.22 -1.70 2.18
N LYS A 44 -12.40 -1.60 3.50
CA LYS A 44 -11.81 -2.50 4.50
C LYS A 44 -12.90 -3.00 5.44
N SER A 45 -12.86 -4.26 5.82
CA SER A 45 -13.79 -4.85 6.79
C SER A 45 -13.11 -5.94 7.61
N GLY A 46 -13.42 -6.03 8.91
CA GLY A 46 -12.90 -7.09 9.77
C GLY A 46 -11.38 -7.08 9.97
N ILE A 47 -10.70 -5.95 9.71
CA ILE A 47 -9.25 -5.80 9.88
C ILE A 47 -8.84 -6.18 11.31
N GLY A 48 -7.77 -6.96 11.45
CA GLY A 48 -7.31 -7.49 12.73
C GLY A 48 -8.10 -8.70 13.25
N THR A 49 -9.08 -9.22 12.51
CA THR A 49 -9.92 -10.35 12.93
C THR A 49 -9.66 -11.62 12.11
N ALA A 50 -10.43 -12.69 12.37
CA ALA A 50 -10.36 -13.93 11.61
C ALA A 50 -10.99 -13.82 10.20
N SER A 51 -11.60 -12.69 9.86
CA SER A 51 -12.33 -12.45 8.62
C SER A 51 -11.99 -11.08 8.03
N ALA A 52 -10.70 -10.72 8.08
CA ALA A 52 -10.21 -9.47 7.51
C ALA A 52 -10.32 -9.51 5.98
N VAL A 53 -10.80 -8.42 5.40
CA VAL A 53 -10.92 -8.26 3.94
C VAL A 53 -10.56 -6.82 3.58
N ILE A 54 -9.76 -6.68 2.53
CA ILE A 54 -9.52 -5.40 1.85
C ILE A 54 -9.98 -5.59 0.42
N VAL A 55 -10.96 -4.80 0.00
CA VAL A 55 -11.45 -4.76 -1.38
C VAL A 55 -10.61 -3.73 -2.13
N VAL A 56 -10.16 -4.08 -3.33
CA VAL A 56 -9.22 -3.31 -4.13
C VAL A 56 -9.71 -3.17 -5.57
N LYS A 57 -9.20 -2.16 -6.27
CA LYS A 57 -9.48 -1.93 -7.68
C LYS A 57 -8.24 -1.44 -8.39
N HIS A 58 -7.98 -2.01 -9.56
CA HIS A 58 -7.01 -1.45 -10.50
C HIS A 58 -7.67 -0.30 -11.27
N THR A 59 -7.19 0.92 -11.08
CA THR A 59 -7.74 2.13 -11.70
C THR A 59 -6.81 2.64 -12.81
N PRO A 60 -7.30 3.48 -13.74
CA PRO A 60 -6.44 4.14 -14.72
C PRO A 60 -5.31 4.97 -14.11
N LYS A 61 -5.52 5.50 -12.88
CA LYS A 61 -4.49 6.22 -12.12
C LYS A 61 -3.37 5.28 -11.69
N ASP A 62 -3.73 4.11 -11.17
CA ASP A 62 -2.77 3.09 -10.76
C ASP A 62 -1.95 2.61 -11.97
N ALA A 63 -2.64 2.28 -13.07
CA ALA A 63 -1.99 1.91 -14.34
C ALA A 63 -1.05 3.02 -14.86
N LYS A 64 -1.42 4.29 -14.68
CA LYS A 64 -0.56 5.42 -15.03
C LYS A 64 0.70 5.46 -14.18
N ALA A 65 0.60 5.20 -12.87
CA ALA A 65 1.74 5.15 -11.98
C ALA A 65 2.73 4.04 -12.40
N TYR A 66 2.24 2.86 -12.78
CA TYR A 66 3.06 1.79 -13.34
C TYR A 66 3.75 2.21 -14.64
N CYS A 67 2.99 2.74 -15.59
CA CYS A 67 3.51 3.14 -16.89
C CYS A 67 4.62 4.20 -16.79
N VAL A 68 4.45 5.21 -15.95
CA VAL A 68 5.47 6.25 -15.77
C VAL A 68 6.63 5.77 -14.89
N GLY A 69 6.33 5.06 -13.80
CA GLY A 69 7.33 4.70 -12.79
C GLY A 69 8.22 3.53 -13.19
N TYR A 70 7.70 2.58 -13.96
CA TYR A 70 8.42 1.36 -14.33
C TYR A 70 8.70 1.28 -15.83
N GLU A 71 7.66 1.39 -16.66
CA GLU A 71 7.82 1.28 -18.13
C GLU A 71 8.48 2.52 -18.75
N GLN A 72 8.59 3.63 -18.00
CA GLN A 72 9.07 4.93 -18.49
C GLN A 72 8.27 5.43 -19.72
N ASP A 73 6.97 5.08 -19.78
CA ASP A 73 6.06 5.42 -20.87
C ASP A 73 4.90 6.29 -20.36
N ASN A 74 4.90 7.56 -20.77
CA ASN A 74 3.86 8.52 -20.38
C ASN A 74 2.64 8.51 -21.33
N SER A 75 2.52 7.54 -22.25
CA SER A 75 1.42 7.45 -23.20
C SER A 75 0.14 6.88 -22.57
N MET A 76 -1.01 7.19 -23.19
CA MET A 76 -2.28 6.52 -22.88
C MET A 76 -2.38 5.11 -23.49
N ALA A 77 -1.49 4.77 -24.43
CA ALA A 77 -1.40 3.41 -24.97
C ALA A 77 -0.91 2.44 -23.90
N CYS A 78 0.14 2.80 -23.15
CA CYS A 78 0.58 2.01 -22.00
C CYS A 78 -0.52 1.84 -20.96
N VAL A 79 -1.23 2.92 -20.59
CA VAL A 79 -2.31 2.85 -19.59
C VAL A 79 -3.40 1.89 -20.03
N LYS A 80 -3.86 1.97 -21.28
CA LYS A 80 -4.88 1.06 -21.81
C LYS A 80 -4.40 -0.39 -21.81
N ARG A 81 -3.14 -0.64 -22.17
CA ARG A 81 -2.53 -1.96 -22.14
C ARG A 81 -2.45 -2.51 -20.72
N ALA A 82 -1.90 -1.75 -19.77
CA ALA A 82 -1.81 -2.15 -18.37
C ALA A 82 -3.19 -2.45 -17.76
N MET A 83 -4.20 -1.62 -18.05
CA MET A 83 -5.59 -1.88 -17.63
C MET A 83 -6.17 -3.16 -18.25
N ALA A 84 -5.76 -3.52 -19.47
CA ALA A 84 -6.23 -4.71 -20.15
C ALA A 84 -5.48 -5.99 -19.70
N GLU A 85 -4.20 -5.89 -19.36
CA GLU A 85 -3.32 -7.03 -19.08
C GLU A 85 -3.27 -7.41 -17.59
N VAL A 86 -3.35 -6.44 -16.69
CA VAL A 86 -3.32 -6.73 -15.24
C VAL A 86 -4.64 -7.41 -14.84
N LYS A 87 -4.55 -8.72 -14.60
CA LYS A 87 -5.65 -9.58 -14.12
C LYS A 87 -5.38 -9.99 -12.69
N VAL A 88 -6.00 -9.28 -11.76
CA VAL A 88 -5.93 -9.56 -10.32
C VAL A 88 -7.34 -9.61 -9.76
N GLY A 89 -7.52 -10.36 -8.68
CA GLY A 89 -8.75 -10.37 -7.89
C GLY A 89 -9.05 -8.99 -7.29
N ASP A 90 -10.31 -8.82 -6.88
CA ASP A 90 -10.84 -7.58 -6.32
C ASP A 90 -10.65 -7.47 -4.80
N ARG A 91 -9.94 -8.42 -4.18
CA ARG A 91 -9.75 -8.45 -2.73
C ARG A 91 -8.51 -9.21 -2.32
N VAL A 92 -8.06 -8.91 -1.11
CA VAL A 92 -7.21 -9.76 -0.29
C VAL A 92 -7.95 -10.10 1.00
N THR A 93 -7.75 -11.30 1.54
CA THR A 93 -8.45 -11.78 2.74
C THR A 93 -7.46 -12.31 3.77
N GLY A 94 -7.79 -12.20 5.05
CA GLY A 94 -6.90 -12.56 6.15
C GLY A 94 -7.63 -13.19 7.32
N ASN A 95 -6.95 -14.12 7.98
CA ASN A 95 -7.33 -14.68 9.27
C ASN A 95 -6.21 -14.39 10.29
N CYS A 96 -6.37 -13.29 11.03
CA CYS A 96 -5.34 -12.83 11.97
C CYS A 96 -5.18 -13.73 13.19
N ARG A 97 -6.18 -14.58 13.50
CA ARG A 97 -6.05 -15.59 14.57
C ARG A 97 -5.12 -16.73 14.18
N LYS A 98 -5.11 -17.09 12.88
CA LYS A 98 -4.24 -18.13 12.31
C LYS A 98 -2.97 -17.55 11.70
N ALA A 99 -2.85 -16.23 11.64
CA ALA A 99 -1.79 -15.51 10.94
C ALA A 99 -1.64 -15.94 9.47
N THR A 100 -2.77 -16.18 8.78
CA THR A 100 -2.79 -16.57 7.36
C THR A 100 -3.54 -15.55 6.52
N TRP A 101 -3.22 -15.46 5.24
CA TRP A 101 -3.94 -14.62 4.28
C TRP A 101 -3.92 -15.21 2.88
N THR A 102 -4.80 -14.68 2.04
CA THR A 102 -4.87 -14.95 0.61
C THR A 102 -4.77 -13.64 -0.14
N ASP A 103 -3.87 -13.58 -1.11
CA ASP A 103 -3.66 -12.39 -1.94
C ASP A 103 -4.64 -12.29 -3.11
N MET A 104 -4.46 -11.28 -3.96
CA MET A 104 -5.31 -11.02 -5.11
C MET A 104 -5.14 -12.05 -6.24
N TYR A 105 -4.10 -12.89 -6.20
CA TYR A 105 -3.89 -13.99 -7.13
C TYR A 105 -4.47 -15.31 -6.62
N GLY A 106 -5.05 -15.31 -5.41
CA GLY A 106 -5.55 -16.52 -4.77
C GLY A 106 -4.44 -17.36 -4.11
N GLN A 107 -3.21 -16.85 -4.06
CA GLN A 107 -2.11 -17.52 -3.37
C GLN A 107 -2.26 -17.31 -1.86
N SER A 108 -1.98 -18.36 -1.08
CA SER A 108 -2.18 -18.37 0.36
C SER A 108 -0.84 -18.41 1.08
N PHE A 109 -0.74 -17.65 2.17
CA PHE A 109 0.49 -17.45 2.92
C PHE A 109 0.24 -17.56 4.42
N ALA A 110 1.32 -17.81 5.17
CA ALA A 110 1.32 -17.80 6.62
C ALA A 110 2.48 -16.96 7.15
N PHE A 111 2.22 -16.25 8.24
CA PHE A 111 3.22 -15.52 9.01
C PHE A 111 3.65 -16.39 10.18
N GLU A 112 4.94 -16.70 10.27
CA GLU A 112 5.49 -17.61 11.29
C GLU A 112 6.24 -16.91 12.42
N GLY A 113 6.16 -15.58 12.47
CA GLY A 113 6.84 -14.77 13.48
C GLY A 113 8.18 -14.24 13.01
N ALA A 114 8.93 -13.70 13.97
CA ALA A 114 10.24 -13.13 13.72
C ALA A 114 11.23 -14.18 13.23
N MET A 115 12.13 -13.79 12.33
CA MET A 115 13.22 -14.66 11.92
C MET A 115 14.24 -14.87 13.01
N LYS A 116 14.57 -16.15 13.22
CA LYS A 116 15.51 -16.60 14.28
C LYS A 116 16.93 -16.74 13.77
N SER A 117 17.12 -16.78 12.44
CA SER A 117 18.44 -16.94 11.83
C SER A 117 19.11 -15.59 11.63
N ALA A 118 20.34 -15.46 12.12
CA ALA A 118 21.18 -14.28 11.89
C ALA A 118 21.66 -14.16 10.43
N ASP A 119 21.54 -15.22 9.64
CA ASP A 119 21.99 -15.27 8.24
C ASP A 119 20.91 -14.78 7.25
N THR A 120 19.82 -14.20 7.76
CA THR A 120 18.69 -13.73 6.96
C THR A 120 18.52 -12.23 7.11
N PHE A 121 18.40 -11.53 5.99
CA PHE A 121 18.21 -10.08 5.92
C PHE A 121 16.75 -9.63 6.14
N VAL A 122 15.88 -10.53 6.61
CA VAL A 122 14.47 -10.22 6.88
C VAL A 122 14.09 -10.40 8.33
N ASP A 123 13.20 -9.53 8.80
CA ASP A 123 12.71 -9.54 10.18
C ASP A 123 11.71 -10.67 10.45
N TYR A 124 11.00 -11.15 9.42
CA TYR A 124 9.85 -12.03 9.58
C TYR A 124 9.87 -13.22 8.62
N ALA A 125 9.38 -14.38 9.07
CA ALA A 125 9.11 -15.50 8.17
C ALA A 125 7.71 -15.38 7.58
N VAL A 126 7.68 -15.37 6.25
CA VAL A 126 6.48 -15.52 5.44
C VAL A 126 6.60 -16.81 4.66
N ARG A 127 5.68 -17.75 4.88
CA ARG A 127 5.61 -19.02 4.16
C ARG A 127 4.60 -18.94 3.02
N ASP A 128 4.97 -19.37 1.83
CA ASP A 128 4.01 -19.73 0.78
C ASP A 128 3.40 -21.10 1.11
N LEU A 129 2.08 -21.17 1.30
CA LEU A 129 1.40 -22.40 1.71
C LEU A 129 1.26 -23.44 0.59
N LYS A 130 1.48 -23.04 -0.66
CA LYS A 130 1.48 -23.94 -1.82
C LYS A 130 2.82 -24.64 -1.97
N SER A 131 3.94 -23.91 -1.94
CA SER A 131 5.28 -24.51 -2.06
C SER A 131 5.82 -25.02 -0.72
N GLY A 132 5.35 -24.47 0.39
CA GLY A 132 5.88 -24.71 1.72
C GLY A 132 7.19 -23.96 1.99
N GLU A 133 7.66 -23.10 1.09
CA GLU A 133 8.91 -22.37 1.23
C GLU A 133 8.74 -21.08 2.05
N ILE A 134 9.80 -20.68 2.76
CA ILE A 134 9.90 -19.35 3.35
C ILE A 134 10.44 -18.40 2.28
N LEU A 135 9.77 -17.27 2.09
CA LEU A 135 10.21 -16.24 1.17
C LEU A 135 11.56 -15.67 1.64
N ASP A 136 12.52 -15.60 0.74
CA ASP A 136 13.92 -15.24 1.02
C ASP A 136 14.16 -13.74 1.32
N GLY A 137 13.10 -12.94 1.31
CA GLY A 137 13.18 -11.50 1.52
C GLY A 137 13.34 -10.64 0.28
N SER A 138 13.68 -11.25 -0.84
CA SER A 138 13.90 -10.51 -2.09
C SER A 138 12.59 -9.98 -2.68
N SER A 139 12.72 -8.97 -3.54
CA SER A 139 11.61 -8.54 -4.39
C SER A 139 11.17 -9.62 -5.40
N ALA A 140 12.04 -10.60 -5.68
CA ALA A 140 11.76 -11.70 -6.59
C ALA A 140 10.90 -12.78 -5.94
N SER A 141 11.08 -13.06 -4.64
CA SER A 141 10.18 -13.95 -3.89
C SER A 141 8.83 -13.31 -3.57
N GLY A 142 8.67 -12.01 -3.80
CA GLY A 142 7.45 -11.27 -3.46
C GLY A 142 7.32 -10.93 -1.97
N TYR A 143 8.33 -11.24 -1.16
CA TYR A 143 8.33 -10.97 0.29
C TYR A 143 7.80 -9.58 0.69
N PRO A 144 8.31 -8.45 0.14
CA PRO A 144 7.85 -7.12 0.58
C PRO A 144 6.37 -6.89 0.28
N VAL A 145 5.87 -7.44 -0.83
CA VAL A 145 4.45 -7.34 -1.21
C VAL A 145 3.60 -8.12 -0.21
N GLN A 146 3.96 -9.37 0.03
CA GLN A 146 3.18 -10.26 0.88
C GLN A 146 3.17 -9.80 2.35
N LEU A 147 4.32 -9.35 2.87
CA LEU A 147 4.40 -8.81 4.22
C LEU A 147 3.51 -7.55 4.37
N THR A 148 3.54 -6.64 3.40
CA THR A 148 2.72 -5.42 3.45
C THR A 148 1.22 -5.75 3.43
N ILE A 149 0.80 -6.72 2.61
CA ILE A 149 -0.59 -7.21 2.60
C ILE A 149 -0.98 -7.74 3.98
N PHE A 150 -0.14 -8.56 4.60
CA PHE A 150 -0.40 -9.11 5.93
C PHE A 150 -0.49 -8.01 6.99
N GLN A 151 0.43 -7.05 7.00
CA GLN A 151 0.43 -5.93 7.93
C GLN A 151 -0.84 -5.07 7.82
N GLN A 152 -1.37 -4.90 6.60
CA GLN A 152 -2.62 -4.17 6.39
C GLN A 152 -3.86 -4.96 6.81
N LEU A 153 -3.87 -6.29 6.63
CA LEU A 153 -4.97 -7.15 7.06
C LEU A 153 -4.98 -7.36 8.58
N CYS A 154 -3.80 -7.51 9.18
CA CYS A 154 -3.56 -7.90 10.56
C CYS A 154 -2.59 -6.92 11.25
N PRO A 155 -3.01 -5.66 11.45
CA PRO A 155 -2.16 -4.63 12.01
C PRO A 155 -1.70 -4.99 13.43
N GLY A 156 -0.44 -4.69 13.70
CA GLY A 156 0.17 -4.87 15.03
C GLY A 156 0.75 -6.26 15.31
N VAL A 157 0.65 -7.21 14.37
CA VAL A 157 1.26 -8.55 14.48
C VAL A 157 2.73 -8.55 14.06
N ALA A 158 3.03 -7.95 12.90
CA ALA A 158 4.39 -7.75 12.39
C ALA A 158 4.69 -6.25 12.32
N LYS A 159 5.68 -5.77 13.08
CA LYS A 159 6.01 -4.35 13.24
C LYS A 159 7.43 -4.00 12.84
#